data_AF-A0A660CGA5-F1
#
_entry.id   AF-A0A660CGA5-F1
#
_cell.length_a   1.000
_cell.length_b   1.000
_cell.length_c   1.000
_cell.angle_alpha   90.00
_cell.angle_beta   90.00
_cell.angle_gamma   90.00
#
_symmetry.space_group_name_H-M   'P 1'
#
loop_
_entity.id
_entity.type
_entity.pdbx_description
1 polymer ?
#
loop_
_entity_poly.entity_id
_entity_poly.type
_entity_poly.pdbx_seq_one_letter_code
_entity_poly.pdbx_strand_id
1 'polypeptide(L)'
;MNSTESRSRRARNPGVSDTYCALLQQAAQVLRMRYVEVRRDTGLSAVEAEELAYLFERVVDNHPAGDQVDPAEAIALAHRVIDDDHPERSPLWPKAE
;
A
#
# COMPACT_ATOMS: atom_id res chain seq x y z
N MET A 1 29.11 15.59 -24.18
CA MET A 1 27.89 16.10 -23.51
C MET A 1 26.71 15.36 -24.12
N ASN A 2 25.92 14.68 -23.29
CA ASN A 2 24.46 14.55 -23.37
C ASN A 2 24.02 13.68 -22.19
N SER A 3 23.62 14.38 -21.13
CA SER A 3 22.95 13.88 -19.94
C SER A 3 21.60 13.28 -20.32
N THR A 4 21.25 12.10 -19.81
CA THR A 4 19.85 11.77 -19.52
C THR A 4 19.76 10.56 -18.57
N GLU A 5 19.13 10.82 -17.43
CA GLU A 5 18.43 9.88 -16.56
C GLU A 5 19.26 8.87 -15.72
N SER A 6 20.07 9.42 -14.82
CA SER A 6 20.25 8.81 -13.50
C SER A 6 18.97 8.97 -12.67
N ARG A 7 17.90 8.26 -13.03
CA ARG A 7 16.76 8.11 -12.13
C ARG A 7 17.06 6.91 -11.26
N SER A 8 17.39 7.17 -10.00
CA SER A 8 17.55 6.18 -8.94
C SER A 8 16.36 5.23 -8.93
N ARG A 9 16.48 4.11 -9.65
CA ARG A 9 15.66 2.93 -9.39
C ARG A 9 16.20 2.39 -8.08
N ARG A 10 15.65 2.85 -6.95
CA ARG A 10 15.70 2.05 -5.71
C ARG A 10 15.27 0.65 -6.12
N ALA A 11 16.14 -0.32 -5.90
CA ALA A 11 15.88 -1.69 -6.34
C ALA A 11 14.61 -2.16 -5.62
N ARG A 12 13.50 -2.30 -6.36
CA ARG A 12 12.25 -2.86 -5.85
C ARG A 12 12.53 -4.22 -5.23
N ASN A 13 11.81 -4.56 -4.17
CA ASN A 13 12.00 -5.84 -3.48
C ASN A 13 11.72 -6.98 -4.49
N PRO A 14 12.70 -7.84 -4.81
CA PRO A 14 12.50 -8.92 -5.77
C PRO A 14 11.47 -9.96 -5.30
N GLY A 15 11.09 -9.95 -4.01
CA GLY A 15 10.01 -10.76 -3.45
C GLY A 15 8.59 -10.23 -3.69
N VAL A 16 8.44 -9.00 -4.21
CA VAL A 16 7.13 -8.36 -4.43
C VAL A 16 6.96 -8.09 -5.93
N SER A 17 5.96 -8.75 -6.54
CA SER A 17 5.63 -8.50 -7.95
C SER A 17 5.10 -7.09 -8.18
N ASP A 18 5.22 -6.57 -9.41
CA ASP A 18 4.72 -5.25 -9.79
C ASP A 18 3.22 -5.05 -9.47
N THR A 19 2.43 -6.11 -9.58
CA THR A 19 1.01 -6.12 -9.20
C THR A 19 0.82 -5.89 -7.70
N TYR A 20 1.66 -6.50 -6.86
CA TYR A 20 1.60 -6.32 -5.42
C TYR A 20 2.13 -4.95 -4.99
N CYS A 21 3.11 -4.39 -5.70
CA CYS A 21 3.52 -3.00 -5.47
C CYS A 21 2.34 -2.02 -5.66
N ALA A 22 1.56 -2.18 -6.73
CA ALA A 22 0.39 -1.36 -6.98
C ALA A 22 -0.68 -1.53 -5.89
N LEU A 23 -0.92 -2.77 -5.43
CA LEU A 23 -1.84 -3.06 -4.33
C LEU A 23 -1.44 -2.34 -3.03
N LEU A 24 -0.17 -2.44 -2.64
CA LEU A 24 0.36 -1.84 -1.41
C LEU A 24 0.26 -0.31 -1.46
N GLN A 25 0.58 0.30 -2.61
CA GLN A 25 0.42 1.73 -2.83
C GLN A 25 -1.05 2.17 -2.76
N GLN A 26 -1.96 1.37 -3.33
CA GLN A 26 -3.38 1.64 -3.30
C GLN A 26 -3.94 1.57 -1.87
N ALA A 27 -3.52 0.57 -1.09
CA ALA A 27 -3.91 0.45 0.32
C ALA A 27 -3.39 1.63 1.16
N ALA A 28 -2.15 2.06 0.95
CA ALA A 28 -1.60 3.26 1.59
C ALA A 28 -2.42 4.52 1.27
N GLN A 29 -2.85 4.66 0.00
CA GLN A 29 -3.71 5.78 -0.40
C GLN A 29 -5.09 5.72 0.26
N VAL A 30 -5.70 4.53 0.34
CA VAL A 30 -7.00 4.33 1.02
C VAL A 30 -6.90 4.74 2.49
N LEU A 31 -5.85 4.32 3.22
CA LEU A 31 -5.65 4.71 4.62
C LEU A 31 -5.58 6.23 4.80
N ARG A 32 -4.85 6.92 3.92
CA ARG A 32 -4.72 8.39 3.99
C ARG A 32 -6.02 9.10 3.61
N MET A 33 -6.71 8.65 2.56
CA MET A 33 -8.01 9.20 2.18
C MET A 33 -9.04 9.03 3.30
N ARG A 34 -9.05 7.85 3.95
CA ARG A 34 -9.94 7.55 5.07
C ARG A 34 -9.80 8.57 6.18
N TYR A 35 -8.57 8.95 6.53
CA TYR A 35 -8.36 9.94 7.58
C TYR A 35 -8.79 11.36 7.17
N VAL A 36 -8.60 11.75 5.92
CA VAL A 36 -8.97 13.09 5.42
C VAL A 36 -10.48 13.23 5.23
N GLU A 37 -11.14 12.20 4.69
CA GLU A 37 -12.52 12.28 4.21
C GLU A 37 -13.53 11.59 5.13
N VAL A 38 -13.10 10.65 5.98
CA VAL A 38 -14.01 9.70 6.63
C VAL A 38 -13.80 9.67 8.15
N ARG A 39 -14.74 10.25 8.90
CA ARG A 39 -14.89 10.07 10.36
C ARG A 39 -15.41 8.67 10.74
N ARG A 40 -14.97 7.60 10.07
CA ARG A 40 -15.39 6.24 10.44
C ARG A 40 -14.63 5.82 11.70
N ASP A 41 -15.33 5.06 12.53
CA ASP A 41 -14.77 4.40 13.70
C ASP A 41 -14.04 3.14 13.21
N THR A 42 -12.74 3.27 12.99
CA THR A 42 -11.91 2.24 12.35
C THR A 42 -11.05 1.48 13.37
N GLY A 43 -11.12 1.86 14.64
CA GLY A 43 -10.18 1.42 15.66
C GLY A 43 -8.76 1.96 15.50
N LEU A 44 -8.44 2.66 14.40
CA LEU A 44 -7.14 3.28 14.15
C LEU A 44 -7.22 4.80 14.30
N SER A 45 -6.25 5.37 15.00
CA SER A 45 -5.99 6.80 15.03
C SER A 45 -5.33 7.29 13.74
N ALA A 46 -5.29 8.61 13.57
CA ALA A 46 -4.60 9.30 12.47
C ALA A 46 -3.14 8.82 12.29
N VAL A 47 -2.45 8.68 13.42
CA VAL A 47 -1.03 8.36 13.48
C VAL A 47 -0.84 6.90 13.07
N GLU A 48 -1.66 5.99 13.60
CA GLU A 48 -1.59 4.56 13.26
C GLU A 48 -1.92 4.31 11.78
N ALA A 49 -2.89 5.04 11.21
CA ALA A 49 -3.22 4.95 9.79
C ALA A 49 -2.05 5.43 8.89
N GLU A 50 -1.39 6.53 9.27
CA GLU A 50 -0.23 7.05 8.53
C GLU A 50 0.99 6.13 8.69
N GLU A 51 1.25 5.60 9.88
CA GLU A 51 2.31 4.63 10.14
C GLU A 51 2.12 3.36 9.30
N LEU A 52 0.89 2.84 9.22
CA LEU A 52 0.57 1.68 8.40
C LEU A 52 0.73 1.98 6.90
N ALA A 53 0.31 3.17 6.43
CA ALA A 53 0.53 3.59 5.05
C ALA A 53 2.03 3.66 4.72
N TYR A 54 2.86 4.21 5.62
CA TYR A 54 4.31 4.23 5.45
C TYR A 54 4.93 2.83 5.44
N LEU A 55 4.40 1.87 6.20
CA LEU A 55 4.89 0.49 6.18
C LEU A 55 4.67 -0.15 4.81
N PHE A 56 3.49 0.01 4.21
CA PHE A 56 3.23 -0.48 2.85
C PHE A 56 4.19 0.13 1.82
N GLU A 57 4.45 1.43 1.90
CA GLU A 57 5.40 2.11 1.00
C GLU A 57 6.83 1.60 1.19
N ARG A 58 7.26 1.34 2.44
CA ARG A 58 8.60 0.80 2.73
C ARG A 58 8.80 -0.61 2.19
N VAL A 59 7.76 -1.45 2.20
CA VAL A 59 7.79 -2.78 1.58
C VAL A 59 7.99 -2.66 0.07
N VAL A 60 7.33 -1.70 -0.59
CA VAL A 60 7.52 -1.42 -2.02
C VAL A 60 8.92 -0.91 -2.33
N ASP A 61 9.43 0.00 -1.52
CA ASP A 61 10.74 0.65 -1.70
C ASP A 61 11.95 -0.24 -1.36
N ASN A 62 11.71 -1.46 -0.83
CA ASN A 62 12.75 -2.33 -0.28
C ASN A 62 13.62 -1.60 0.76
N HIS A 63 12.97 -0.78 1.60
CA HIS A 63 13.65 -0.03 2.63
C HIS A 63 14.18 -1.01 3.70
N PRO A 64 15.35 -0.81 4.33
CA PRO A 64 15.90 -1.74 5.34
C PRO A 64 14.98 -2.00 6.55
N ALA A 65 14.07 -1.06 6.82
CA ALA A 65 13.04 -1.23 7.85
C ALA A 65 11.82 -2.03 7.36
N GLY A 66 11.62 -2.14 6.04
CA GLY A 66 10.65 -3.01 5.38
C GLY A 66 11.12 -4.46 5.28
N ASP A 67 12.43 -4.73 5.40
CA ASP A 67 12.98 -6.11 5.47
C ASP A 67 12.48 -6.90 6.70
N GLN A 68 11.92 -6.20 7.70
CA GLN A 68 11.32 -6.80 8.88
C GLN A 68 9.83 -7.14 8.70
N VAL A 69 9.22 -6.70 7.60
CA VAL A 69 7.81 -6.94 7.30
C VAL A 69 7.72 -8.11 6.33
N ASP A 70 6.99 -9.17 6.71
CA ASP A 70 6.70 -10.26 5.79
C ASP A 70 5.86 -9.72 4.61
N PRO A 71 6.35 -9.80 3.37
CA PRO A 71 5.60 -9.33 2.20
C PRO A 71 4.23 -10.00 2.06
N ALA A 72 4.08 -11.26 2.46
CA ALA A 72 2.80 -11.96 2.40
C ALA A 72 1.78 -11.39 3.39
N GLU A 73 2.24 -11.06 4.60
CA GLU A 73 1.42 -10.40 5.61
C GLU A 73 1.00 -8.99 5.15
N ALA A 74 1.93 -8.22 4.57
CA ALA A 74 1.62 -6.91 4.01
C ALA A 74 0.57 -6.97 2.88
N ILE A 75 0.68 -7.95 1.98
CA ILE A 75 -0.29 -8.17 0.90
C ILE A 75 -1.67 -8.54 1.46
N ALA A 76 -1.72 -9.46 2.42
CA ALA A 76 -2.98 -9.89 3.04
C ALA A 76 -3.67 -8.71 3.76
N LEU A 77 -2.90 -7.91 4.50
CA LEU A 77 -3.43 -6.73 5.18
C LEU A 77 -3.89 -5.65 4.19
N ALA A 78 -3.17 -5.43 3.10
CA ALA A 78 -3.56 -4.48 2.06
C ALA A 78 -4.89 -4.85 1.40
N HIS A 79 -5.12 -6.14 1.12
CA HIS A 79 -6.42 -6.62 0.66
C HIS A 79 -7.53 -6.31 1.65
N ARG A 80 -7.34 -6.63 2.94
CA ARG A 80 -8.33 -6.33 3.98
C ARG A 80 -8.65 -4.83 4.06
N VAL A 81 -7.65 -3.96 4.05
CA VAL A 81 -7.82 -2.50 4.09
C VAL A 81 -8.69 -2.02 2.92
N ILE A 82 -8.40 -2.51 1.71
CA ILE A 82 -9.18 -2.13 0.52
C ILE A 82 -10.59 -2.70 0.60
N ASP A 83 -10.76 -3.96 0.98
CA ASP A 83 -12.07 -4.60 1.04
C ASP A 83 -12.99 -3.96 2.10
N ASP A 84 -12.43 -3.50 3.23
CA ASP A 84 -13.18 -2.86 4.32
C ASP A 84 -13.73 -1.47 3.95
N ASP A 85 -13.04 -0.72 3.07
CA ASP A 85 -13.39 0.67 2.74
C ASP A 85 -13.90 0.88 1.31
N HIS A 86 -13.30 0.15 0.37
CA HIS A 86 -13.55 0.23 -1.06
C HIS A 86 -13.66 -1.18 -1.65
N PRO A 87 -14.63 -1.97 -1.19
CA PRO A 87 -14.82 -3.32 -1.69
C PRO A 87 -14.94 -3.37 -3.22
N GLU A 88 -15.47 -2.33 -3.87
CA GLU A 88 -15.56 -2.19 -5.33
C GLU A 88 -14.20 -2.17 -6.06
N ARG A 89 -13.10 -1.90 -5.35
CA ARG A 89 -11.74 -1.97 -5.89
C ARG A 89 -11.18 -3.40 -5.86
N SER A 90 -11.82 -4.30 -5.15
CA SER A 90 -11.46 -5.72 -5.11
C SER A 90 -11.80 -6.41 -6.43
N PRO A 91 -10.89 -7.19 -7.04
CA PRO A 91 -11.18 -7.94 -8.26
C PRO A 91 -12.29 -8.99 -8.10
N LEU A 92 -12.52 -9.45 -6.87
CA LEU A 92 -13.53 -10.45 -6.52
C LEU A 92 -14.88 -9.84 -6.16
N TRP A 93 -14.98 -8.51 -6.07
CA TRP A 93 -16.23 -7.86 -5.76
C TRP A 93 -17.23 -8.02 -6.89
N PRO A 94 -18.51 -8.29 -6.60
CA PRO A 94 -19.55 -8.37 -7.62
C PRO A 94 -19.55 -7.07 -8.44
N LYS A 95 -19.25 -7.19 -9.73
CA LYS A 95 -19.41 -6.07 -10.65
C LYS A 95 -20.89 -5.97 -10.97
N ALA A 96 -21.50 -4.82 -10.67
CA ALA A 96 -22.85 -4.55 -11.14
C ALA A 96 -22.86 -4.67 -12.67
N GLU A 97 -23.74 -5.53 -13.19
CA GLU A 97 -23.99 -5.70 -14.63
C GLU A 97 -24.61 -4.45 -15.25
#